data_AF-A0A940YC27-F1
#
_entry.id   AF-A0A940YC27-F1
#
_cell.length_a   1.000
_cell.length_b   1.000
_cell.length_c   1.000
_cell.angle_alpha   90.00
_cell.angle_beta   90.00
_cell.angle_gamma   90.00
#
_symmetry.space_group_name_H-M   'P 1'
#
loop_
_entity.id
_entity.type
_entity.pdbx_description
1 polymer ?
#
loop_
_entity_poly.entity_id
_entity_poly.type
_entity_poly.pdbx_seq_one_letter_code
_entity_poly.pdbx_strand_id
1 'polypeptide(L)'
;MPRIALFADIAGRPTLSTVANPLTTAAAVAFYQADLPELRSKTPIQLPKWKNQSKAGVRKAAKFLQDHAIVVSSVTVNRDTPQWRSAIKDAELLHSRIASQSRAKAGWAKLPVVLAYELLSRACFMALAHVLREDRPRHVFSDLGGTAIECDVTCDKEFSSAEDIEVFKSFWNESNVPAAALWQLGYTVSHPNVTVTTDEDERLLMWADIAAGLCHSARLEQPGTISMPLSCSVSRRVLEPLRADNKLVLDAYAFGTKYDDVFGEAMSAARGDA
;
A
#
# COMPACT_ATOMS: atom_id res chain seq x y z
N MET A 1 5.53 -18.26 17.03
CA MET A 1 4.84 -17.96 15.76
C MET A 1 5.61 -16.86 15.05
N PRO A 2 5.91 -16.98 13.74
CA PRO A 2 6.48 -15.88 12.98
C PRO A 2 5.49 -14.71 12.96
N ARG A 3 5.97 -13.53 13.35
CA ARG A 3 5.18 -12.29 13.31
C ARG A 3 5.83 -11.34 12.34
N ILE A 4 5.06 -10.86 11.38
CA ILE A 4 5.49 -9.97 10.30
C ILE A 4 4.92 -8.58 10.57
N ALA A 5 5.72 -7.56 10.33
CA ALA A 5 5.27 -6.18 10.34
C ALA A 5 5.39 -5.62 8.92
N LEU A 6 4.28 -5.08 8.40
CA LEU A 6 4.17 -4.41 7.12
C LEU A 6 4.11 -2.91 7.34
N PHE A 7 4.97 -2.17 6.64
CA PHE A 7 4.94 -0.71 6.58
C PHE A 7 4.61 -0.31 5.16
N ALA A 8 3.59 0.53 4.97
CA ALA A 8 3.11 0.88 3.63
C ALA A 8 2.89 2.38 3.45
N ASP A 9 3.15 2.83 2.23
CA ASP A 9 3.04 4.24 1.82
C ASP A 9 2.71 4.38 0.32
N ILE A 10 2.29 5.57 -0.09
CA ILE A 10 1.88 5.93 -1.45
C ILE A 10 2.78 7.04 -2.02
N ALA A 11 3.26 6.81 -3.24
CA ALA A 11 3.88 7.81 -4.09
C ALA A 11 2.99 8.17 -5.29
N GLY A 12 2.96 9.47 -5.60
CA GLY A 12 2.04 10.06 -6.56
C GLY A 12 0.70 10.34 -5.90
N ARG A 13 0.26 11.60 -5.90
CA ARG A 13 -0.97 11.98 -5.19
C ARG A 13 -2.17 11.24 -5.80
N PRO A 14 -3.02 10.57 -4.99
CA PRO A 14 -4.26 9.99 -5.47
C PRO A 14 -5.27 11.13 -5.73
N THR A 15 -5.14 11.81 -6.87
CA THR A 15 -6.04 12.90 -7.27
C THR A 15 -6.93 12.49 -8.44
N LEU A 16 -8.02 13.21 -8.67
CA LEU A 16 -8.82 13.01 -9.89
C LEU A 16 -8.03 13.42 -11.15
N SER A 17 -7.20 14.46 -11.03
CA SER A 17 -6.36 14.95 -12.12
C SER A 17 -5.20 14.00 -12.43
N THR A 18 -4.97 13.78 -13.73
CA THR A 18 -3.84 13.06 -14.31
C THR A 18 -2.81 13.98 -14.96
N VAL A 19 -3.04 15.30 -14.97
CA VAL A 19 -2.39 16.33 -15.84
C VAL A 19 -0.89 16.58 -15.54
N ALA A 20 -0.28 15.82 -14.65
CA ALA A 20 1.17 15.86 -14.40
C ALA A 20 1.73 14.50 -14.01
N ASN A 21 0.88 13.65 -13.42
CA ASN A 21 1.21 12.30 -13.03
C ASN A 21 0.02 11.38 -13.30
N PRO A 22 0.07 10.53 -14.34
CA PRO A 22 -0.99 9.55 -14.54
C PRO A 22 -0.85 8.38 -13.55
N LEU A 23 0.28 8.24 -12.86
CA LEU A 23 0.55 7.10 -11.98
C LEU A 23 0.24 7.42 -10.53
N THR A 24 -0.19 6.40 -9.80
CA THR A 24 -0.18 6.34 -8.33
C THR A 24 0.39 4.98 -7.96
N THR A 25 1.30 4.94 -6.99
CA THR A 25 2.04 3.73 -6.63
C THR A 25 2.05 3.57 -5.13
N ALA A 26 1.50 2.48 -4.62
CA ALA A 26 1.74 2.08 -3.25
C ALA A 26 2.94 1.14 -3.19
N ALA A 27 3.62 1.12 -2.05
CA ALA A 27 4.56 0.08 -1.70
C ALA A 27 4.35 -0.37 -0.26
N ALA A 28 4.65 -1.64 0.00
CA ALA A 28 4.70 -2.20 1.34
C ALA A 28 6.03 -2.91 1.56
N VAL A 29 6.65 -2.68 2.72
CA VAL A 29 7.90 -3.29 3.15
C VAL A 29 7.62 -4.20 4.34
N ALA A 30 8.04 -5.47 4.24
CA ALA A 30 7.88 -6.45 5.28
C ALA A 30 9.18 -6.65 6.08
N PHE A 31 9.06 -6.68 7.40
CA PHE A 31 10.12 -7.05 8.34
C PHE A 31 9.64 -8.09 9.33
N TYR A 32 10.56 -8.82 9.97
CA TYR A 32 10.20 -9.61 11.15
C TYR A 32 9.96 -8.70 12.34
N GLN A 33 8.91 -8.98 13.10
CA GLN A 33 8.59 -8.17 14.28
C GLN A 33 9.69 -8.20 15.35
N ALA A 34 10.40 -9.33 15.46
CA ALA A 34 11.52 -9.51 16.38
C ALA A 34 12.69 -8.55 16.09
N ASP A 35 12.86 -8.14 14.83
CA ASP A 35 13.99 -7.31 14.40
C ASP A 35 13.67 -5.82 14.54
N LEU A 36 12.40 -5.44 14.74
CA LEU A 36 11.98 -4.03 14.75
C LEU A 36 12.74 -3.16 15.77
N PRO A 37 13.06 -3.59 17.01
CA PRO A 37 13.85 -2.77 17.92
C PRO A 37 15.22 -2.39 17.35
N GLU A 38 15.90 -3.34 16.71
CA GLU A 38 17.19 -3.11 16.06
C GLU A 38 17.06 -2.29 14.78
N LEU A 39 16.07 -2.58 13.93
CA LEU A 39 15.82 -1.82 12.70
C LEU A 39 15.48 -0.37 13.01
N ARG A 40 14.68 -0.15 14.05
CA ARG A 40 14.43 1.19 14.59
C ARG A 40 15.75 1.83 15.01
N SER A 41 16.59 1.21 15.84
CA SER A 41 17.87 1.81 16.27
C SER A 41 18.81 2.16 15.10
N LYS A 42 18.79 1.37 14.03
CA LYS A 42 19.55 1.62 12.78
C LYS A 42 18.93 2.69 11.88
N THR A 43 17.65 2.98 12.02
CA THR A 43 16.95 3.97 11.20
C THR A 43 17.28 5.39 11.70
N PRO A 44 17.89 6.25 10.86
CA PRO A 44 18.23 7.61 11.25
C PRO A 44 17.00 8.39 11.72
N ILE A 45 17.16 9.18 12.78
CA ILE A 45 16.08 10.02 13.33
C ILE A 45 15.53 11.01 12.28
N GLN A 46 16.38 11.44 11.35
CA GLN A 46 16.02 12.39 10.29
C GLN A 46 16.27 11.79 8.90
N LEU A 47 15.71 10.61 8.63
CA LEU A 47 15.72 10.05 7.29
C LEU A 47 14.83 10.92 6.38
N PRO A 48 15.36 11.56 5.30
CA PRO A 48 14.54 12.44 4.48
C PRO A 48 13.42 11.68 3.75
N LYS A 49 12.25 12.29 3.59
CA LYS A 49 11.23 11.78 2.66
C LYS A 49 11.79 11.67 1.24
N TRP A 50 11.24 10.75 0.43
CA TRP A 50 11.66 10.43 -0.93
C TRP A 50 11.97 11.67 -1.76
N LYS A 51 11.06 12.65 -1.81
CA LYS A 51 11.21 13.88 -2.60
C LYS A 51 12.47 14.70 -2.26
N ASN A 52 13.01 14.53 -1.06
CA ASN A 52 14.17 15.25 -0.53
C ASN A 52 15.43 14.36 -0.50
N GLN A 53 15.38 13.13 -1.01
CA GLN A 53 16.52 12.22 -0.99
C GLN A 53 17.61 12.65 -1.97
N SER A 54 18.87 12.46 -1.57
CA SER A 54 20.00 12.54 -2.49
C SER A 54 20.19 11.21 -3.22
N LYS A 55 20.88 11.21 -4.37
CA LYS A 55 21.19 9.96 -5.09
C LYS A 55 21.94 8.94 -4.22
N ALA A 56 22.85 9.42 -3.37
CA ALA A 56 23.58 8.57 -2.43
C ALA A 56 22.66 8.05 -1.32
N GLY A 57 21.74 8.88 -0.83
CA GLY A 57 20.71 8.50 0.14
C GLY A 57 19.83 7.37 -0.35
N VAL A 58 19.30 7.49 -1.58
CA VAL A 58 18.46 6.43 -2.18
C VAL A 58 19.22 5.11 -2.33
N ARG A 59 20.50 5.14 -2.73
CA ARG A 59 21.31 3.91 -2.83
C ARG A 59 21.54 3.25 -1.47
N LYS A 60 21.80 4.05 -0.42
CA LYS A 60 21.91 3.53 0.95
C LYS A 60 20.58 2.94 1.43
N ALA A 61 19.46 3.58 1.13
CA ALA A 61 18.14 3.07 1.47
C ALA A 61 17.82 1.75 0.74
N ALA A 62 18.11 1.66 -0.55
CA ALA A 62 17.94 0.41 -1.30
C ALA A 62 18.81 -0.73 -0.74
N LYS A 63 20.05 -0.43 -0.33
CA LYS A 63 20.92 -1.41 0.34
C LYS A 63 20.36 -1.83 1.71
N PHE A 64 19.84 -0.88 2.49
CA PHE A 64 19.19 -1.19 3.76
C PHE A 64 17.99 -2.13 3.55
N LEU A 65 17.12 -1.84 2.58
CA LEU A 65 16.00 -2.70 2.22
C LEU A 65 16.47 -4.07 1.76
N GLN A 66 17.54 -4.13 0.95
CA GLN A 66 18.13 -5.38 0.49
C GLN A 66 18.64 -6.23 1.66
N ASP A 67 19.27 -5.62 2.65
CA ASP A 67 19.85 -6.33 3.80
C ASP A 67 18.80 -6.78 4.82
N HIS A 68 17.76 -5.97 5.02
CA HIS A 68 16.89 -6.09 6.19
C HIS A 68 15.44 -6.41 5.87
N ALA A 69 14.90 -5.99 4.72
CA ALA A 69 13.53 -6.34 4.37
C ALA A 69 13.43 -7.82 4.01
N ILE A 70 12.33 -8.45 4.38
CA ILE A 70 11.96 -9.77 3.86
C ILE A 70 11.52 -9.59 2.41
N VAL A 71 10.66 -8.60 2.17
CA VAL A 71 10.17 -8.23 0.84
C VAL A 71 9.78 -6.75 0.78
N VAL A 72 9.94 -6.18 -0.40
CA VAL A 72 9.36 -4.93 -0.85
C VAL A 72 8.38 -5.25 -1.97
N SER A 73 7.12 -4.93 -1.77
CA SER A 73 6.08 -5.05 -2.79
C SER A 73 5.67 -3.67 -3.27
N SER A 74 5.22 -3.58 -4.52
CA SER A 74 4.65 -2.34 -5.03
C SER A 74 3.58 -2.59 -6.09
N VAL A 75 2.50 -1.83 -5.98
CA VAL A 75 1.37 -1.82 -6.91
C VAL A 75 1.24 -0.43 -7.50
N THR A 76 1.22 -0.35 -8.82
CA THR A 76 1.03 0.90 -9.54
C THR A 76 -0.24 0.84 -10.36
N VAL A 77 -1.05 1.90 -10.26
CA VAL A 77 -2.18 2.14 -11.16
C VAL A 77 -1.83 3.23 -12.17
N ASN A 78 -2.30 3.07 -13.40
CA ASN A 78 -2.38 4.15 -14.37
C ASN A 78 -3.82 4.71 -14.38
N ARG A 79 -3.96 5.97 -13.99
CA ARG A 79 -5.23 6.71 -13.94
C ARG A 79 -5.59 7.36 -15.28
N ASP A 80 -4.70 7.37 -16.26
CA ASP A 80 -5.05 7.84 -17.61
C ASP A 80 -5.70 6.73 -18.44
N THR A 81 -6.85 6.24 -17.96
CA THR A 81 -7.60 5.14 -18.56
C THR A 81 -9.08 5.50 -18.67
N PRO A 82 -9.82 4.91 -19.63
CA PRO A 82 -11.28 5.06 -19.71
C PRO A 82 -12.01 4.64 -18.42
N GLN A 83 -11.53 3.58 -17.77
CA GLN A 83 -12.10 3.05 -16.53
C GLN A 83 -12.00 4.06 -15.38
N TRP A 84 -10.83 4.69 -15.20
CA TRP A 84 -10.67 5.75 -14.21
C TRP A 84 -11.61 6.93 -14.48
N ARG A 85 -11.72 7.37 -15.74
CA ARG A 85 -12.64 8.46 -16.11
C ARG A 85 -14.11 8.10 -15.85
N SER A 86 -14.50 6.83 -16.00
CA SER A 86 -15.84 6.35 -15.63
C SER A 86 -16.04 6.41 -14.12
N ALA A 87 -15.08 5.90 -13.35
CA ALA A 87 -15.15 5.88 -11.90
C ALA A 87 -15.25 7.29 -11.30
N ILE A 88 -14.61 8.31 -11.90
CA ILE A 88 -14.75 9.72 -11.48
C ILE A 88 -16.22 10.15 -11.55
N LYS A 89 -16.92 9.86 -12.65
CA LYS A 89 -18.32 10.26 -12.84
C LYS A 89 -19.24 9.59 -11.81
N ASP A 90 -19.02 8.29 -11.57
CA ASP A 90 -19.78 7.52 -10.58
C ASP A 90 -19.54 8.07 -9.16
N ALA A 91 -18.28 8.39 -8.84
CA ALA A 91 -17.88 8.96 -7.56
C ALA A 91 -18.49 10.35 -7.31
N GLU A 92 -18.53 11.22 -8.33
CA GLU A 92 -19.14 12.55 -8.23
C GLU A 92 -20.63 12.47 -7.89
N LEU A 93 -21.36 11.56 -8.55
CA LEU A 93 -22.77 11.33 -8.28
C LEU A 93 -22.98 10.85 -6.84
N LEU A 94 -22.23 9.84 -6.40
CA LEU A 94 -22.36 9.30 -5.04
C LEU A 94 -21.98 10.33 -3.98
N HIS A 95 -20.82 10.99 -4.13
CA HIS A 95 -20.35 11.96 -3.16
C HIS A 95 -21.32 13.13 -3.00
N SER A 96 -21.93 13.61 -4.10
CA SER A 96 -22.95 14.67 -4.03
C SER A 96 -24.17 14.28 -3.17
N ARG A 97 -24.57 13.00 -3.22
CA ARG A 97 -25.72 12.45 -2.49
C ARG A 97 -25.39 12.07 -1.04
N ILE A 98 -24.21 11.51 -0.79
CA ILE A 98 -23.75 11.28 0.60
C ILE A 98 -23.57 12.62 1.31
N ALA A 99 -22.96 13.61 0.65
CA ALA A 99 -22.74 14.93 1.24
C ALA A 99 -24.04 15.69 1.57
N SER A 100 -25.15 15.39 0.88
CA SER A 100 -26.47 15.97 1.19
C SER A 100 -27.14 15.30 2.40
N GLN A 101 -26.76 14.06 2.74
CA GLN A 101 -27.30 13.32 3.89
C GLN A 101 -26.40 13.43 5.14
N SER A 102 -25.08 13.40 4.97
CA SER A 102 -24.10 13.57 6.04
C SER A 102 -22.75 14.01 5.49
N ARG A 103 -22.30 15.21 5.90
CA ARG A 103 -20.97 15.72 5.52
C ARG A 103 -19.82 14.90 6.10
N ALA A 104 -20.01 14.27 7.27
CA ALA A 104 -18.98 13.43 7.90
C ALA A 104 -18.71 12.16 7.07
N LYS A 105 -19.77 11.51 6.58
CA LYS A 105 -19.70 10.27 5.80
C LYS A 105 -19.21 10.45 4.35
N ALA A 106 -19.16 11.68 3.85
CA ALA A 106 -18.76 11.95 2.46
C ALA A 106 -17.24 11.89 2.24
N GLY A 107 -16.43 12.03 3.30
CA GLY A 107 -14.97 12.11 3.22
C GLY A 107 -14.32 10.85 2.64
N TRP A 108 -14.67 9.68 3.18
CA TRP A 108 -14.09 8.39 2.82
C TRP A 108 -14.60 7.85 1.48
N ALA A 109 -15.79 8.28 1.03
CA ALA A 109 -16.35 7.92 -0.27
C ALA A 109 -15.65 8.59 -1.47
N LYS A 110 -14.72 9.53 -1.22
CA LYS A 110 -13.94 10.18 -2.28
C LYS A 110 -13.07 9.16 -3.00
N LEU A 111 -13.12 9.18 -4.34
CA LEU A 111 -12.34 8.27 -5.18
C LEU A 111 -10.83 8.26 -4.91
N PRO A 112 -10.17 9.41 -4.66
CA PRO A 112 -8.83 9.47 -4.07
C PRO A 112 -8.58 8.51 -2.89
N VAL A 113 -9.50 8.49 -1.94
CA VAL A 113 -9.38 7.74 -0.69
C VAL A 113 -9.61 6.25 -0.94
N VAL A 114 -10.63 5.90 -1.73
CA VAL A 114 -10.88 4.52 -2.18
C VAL A 114 -9.67 3.95 -2.92
N LEU A 115 -9.07 4.73 -3.83
CA LEU A 115 -7.88 4.31 -4.55
C LEU A 115 -6.71 4.07 -3.59
N ALA A 116 -6.51 4.95 -2.60
CA ALA A 116 -5.45 4.80 -1.62
C ALA A 116 -5.61 3.50 -0.81
N TYR A 117 -6.83 3.23 -0.31
CA TYR A 117 -7.13 1.99 0.43
C TYR A 117 -6.85 0.75 -0.41
N GLU A 118 -7.30 0.74 -1.66
CA GLU A 118 -7.12 -0.40 -2.53
C GLU A 118 -5.64 -0.66 -2.84
N LEU A 119 -4.88 0.39 -3.16
CA LEU A 119 -3.46 0.25 -3.48
C LEU A 119 -2.64 -0.21 -2.27
N LEU A 120 -2.86 0.38 -1.09
CA LEU A 120 -2.19 -0.01 0.14
C LEU A 120 -2.53 -1.47 0.50
N SER A 121 -3.81 -1.83 0.41
CA SER A 121 -4.26 -3.21 0.71
C SER A 121 -3.62 -4.23 -0.23
N ARG A 122 -3.62 -3.94 -1.54
CA ARG A 122 -2.99 -4.82 -2.54
C ARG A 122 -1.48 -4.95 -2.34
N ALA A 123 -0.78 -3.85 -2.05
CA ALA A 123 0.66 -3.89 -1.79
C ALA A 123 0.96 -4.76 -0.56
N CYS A 124 0.31 -4.48 0.57
CA CYS A 124 0.48 -5.26 1.79
C CYS A 124 0.14 -6.76 1.59
N PHE A 125 -0.94 -7.07 0.88
CA PHE A 125 -1.30 -8.46 0.55
C PHE A 125 -0.23 -9.14 -0.31
N MET A 126 0.28 -8.45 -1.33
CA MET A 126 1.35 -9.00 -2.18
C MET A 126 2.64 -9.24 -1.40
N ALA A 127 3.02 -8.33 -0.51
CA ALA A 127 4.16 -8.55 0.39
C ALA A 127 3.94 -9.82 1.21
N LEU A 128 2.79 -9.94 1.89
CA LEU A 128 2.47 -11.10 2.70
C LEU A 128 2.48 -12.41 1.88
N ALA A 129 1.85 -12.43 0.71
CA ALA A 129 1.82 -13.59 -0.18
C ALA A 129 3.23 -14.02 -0.61
N HIS A 130 4.13 -13.05 -0.80
CA HIS A 130 5.53 -13.34 -1.14
C HIS A 130 6.33 -13.85 0.05
N VAL A 131 6.15 -13.28 1.25
CA VAL A 131 6.72 -13.82 2.49
C VAL A 131 6.33 -15.28 2.66
N LEU A 132 5.04 -15.59 2.47
CA LEU A 132 4.51 -16.95 2.53
C LEU A 132 5.16 -17.91 1.53
N ARG A 133 5.49 -17.43 0.33
CA ARG A 133 6.07 -18.26 -0.72
C ARG A 133 7.55 -18.57 -0.47
N GLU A 134 8.32 -17.54 -0.11
CA GLU A 134 9.79 -17.61 -0.04
C GLU A 134 10.32 -17.97 1.36
N ASP A 135 9.66 -17.53 2.44
CA ASP A 135 10.17 -17.66 3.82
C ASP A 135 9.60 -18.88 4.56
N ARG A 136 9.68 -20.04 3.90
CA ARG A 136 9.27 -21.33 4.45
C ARG A 136 9.92 -21.75 5.79
N PRO A 137 11.17 -21.37 6.14
CA PRO A 137 11.85 -21.92 7.31
C PRO A 137 11.29 -21.52 8.69
N ARG A 138 10.48 -20.44 8.78
CA ARG A 138 9.99 -19.91 10.08
C ARG A 138 8.52 -20.22 10.36
N HIS A 139 7.87 -21.00 9.52
CA HIS A 139 6.48 -21.39 9.69
C HIS A 139 6.29 -22.25 10.95
N VAL A 140 5.49 -21.74 11.90
CA VAL A 140 5.04 -22.52 13.06
C VAL A 140 3.71 -23.16 12.70
N PHE A 141 3.66 -24.49 12.78
CA PHE A 141 2.42 -25.24 12.60
C PHE A 141 1.48 -24.92 13.76
N SER A 142 0.26 -24.50 13.44
CA SER A 142 -0.87 -24.42 14.34
C SER A 142 -1.30 -25.82 14.76
N ASP A 143 -2.06 -25.89 15.86
CA ASP A 143 -2.59 -27.15 16.39
C ASP A 143 -3.55 -27.86 15.41
N LEU A 144 -3.95 -27.18 14.33
CA LEU A 144 -4.78 -27.71 13.23
C LEU A 144 -3.95 -28.18 12.01
N GLY A 145 -2.61 -28.19 12.11
CA GLY A 145 -1.71 -28.67 11.05
C GLY A 145 -1.41 -27.67 9.93
N GLY A 146 -1.89 -26.42 10.04
CA GLY A 146 -1.60 -25.33 9.10
C GLY A 146 -0.52 -24.38 9.63
N THR A 147 0.07 -23.52 8.82
CA THR A 147 1.00 -22.49 9.29
C THR A 147 0.24 -21.25 9.74
N ALA A 148 0.46 -20.80 10.99
CA ALA A 148 -0.13 -19.55 11.49
C ALA A 148 0.87 -18.38 11.40
N ILE A 149 0.40 -17.23 10.90
CA ILE A 149 1.18 -15.97 10.81
C ILE A 149 0.34 -14.82 11.35
N GLU A 150 0.95 -14.02 12.21
CA GLU A 150 0.42 -12.73 12.60
C GLU A 150 1.07 -11.61 11.79
N CYS A 151 0.24 -10.71 11.28
CA CYS A 151 0.68 -9.57 10.49
C CYS A 151 0.16 -8.26 11.08
N ASP A 152 1.08 -7.42 11.56
CA ASP A 152 0.78 -6.03 11.93
C ASP A 152 0.97 -5.12 10.71
N VAL A 153 -0.01 -4.27 10.41
CA VAL A 153 0.05 -3.32 9.28
C VAL A 153 0.12 -1.90 9.81
N THR A 154 1.12 -1.14 9.37
CA THR A 154 1.27 0.28 9.67
C THR A 154 1.29 1.07 8.36
N CYS A 155 0.35 2.00 8.20
CA CYS A 155 0.27 2.90 7.05
C CYS A 155 0.53 4.35 7.47
N ASP A 156 1.12 5.16 6.58
CA ASP A 156 1.22 6.60 6.79
C ASP A 156 -0.19 7.22 6.89
N LYS A 157 -0.30 8.31 7.63
CA LYS A 157 -1.53 9.04 7.90
C LYS A 157 -1.97 9.86 6.68
N GLU A 158 -2.30 9.17 5.61
CA GLU A 158 -3.12 9.70 4.50
C GLU A 158 -4.58 9.88 4.93
N PHE A 159 -4.95 9.33 6.10
CA PHE A 159 -6.29 9.29 6.66
C PHE A 159 -6.37 10.10 7.95
N SER A 160 -7.29 11.06 8.02
CA SER A 160 -7.30 12.05 9.11
C SER A 160 -8.35 11.78 10.17
N SER A 161 -9.37 10.97 9.87
CA SER A 161 -10.48 10.68 10.76
C SER A 161 -10.49 9.23 11.26
N ALA A 162 -11.09 9.00 12.43
CA ALA A 162 -11.29 7.64 12.95
C ALA A 162 -12.18 6.79 12.04
N GLU A 163 -13.14 7.42 11.35
CA GLU A 163 -14.01 6.76 10.37
C GLU A 163 -13.22 6.23 9.17
N ASP A 164 -12.28 7.03 8.64
CA ASP A 164 -11.38 6.59 7.55
C ASP A 164 -10.54 5.36 7.94
N ILE A 165 -10.13 5.27 9.20
CA ILE A 165 -9.34 4.14 9.72
C ILE A 165 -10.21 2.89 9.80
N GLU A 166 -11.45 3.00 10.29
CA GLU A 166 -12.37 1.86 10.37
C GLU A 166 -12.79 1.36 8.97
N VAL A 167 -13.02 2.28 8.02
CA VAL A 167 -13.27 1.92 6.62
C VAL A 167 -12.07 1.20 6.03
N PHE A 168 -10.85 1.71 6.23
CA PHE A 168 -9.63 1.03 5.79
C PHE A 168 -9.51 -0.38 6.36
N LYS A 169 -9.79 -0.56 7.65
CA LYS A 169 -9.83 -1.87 8.29
C LYS A 169 -10.89 -2.79 7.66
N SER A 170 -12.08 -2.27 7.34
CA SER A 170 -13.12 -3.03 6.63
C SER A 170 -12.62 -3.48 5.27
N PHE A 171 -12.05 -2.57 4.45
CA PHE A 171 -11.45 -2.91 3.17
C PHE A 171 -10.34 -3.94 3.29
N TRP A 172 -9.47 -3.81 4.28
CA TRP A 172 -8.42 -4.77 4.57
C TRP A 172 -8.99 -6.17 4.89
N ASN A 173 -10.02 -6.22 5.74
CA ASN A 173 -10.68 -7.46 6.15
C ASN A 173 -11.54 -8.09 5.04
N GLU A 174 -12.14 -7.28 4.17
CA GLU A 174 -12.94 -7.73 3.02
C GLU A 174 -12.06 -8.15 1.85
N SER A 175 -10.99 -7.40 1.57
CA SER A 175 -9.94 -7.79 0.60
C SER A 175 -9.21 -9.06 1.02
N ASN A 176 -9.47 -9.56 2.24
CA ASN A 176 -9.05 -10.85 2.78
C ASN A 176 -9.88 -12.04 2.27
N VAL A 177 -10.63 -11.91 1.17
CA VAL A 177 -11.11 -13.06 0.35
C VAL A 177 -10.04 -14.14 0.10
N PRO A 178 -8.72 -13.83 0.05
CA PRO A 178 -7.66 -14.82 0.07
C PRO A 178 -7.63 -15.74 1.29
N ALA A 179 -8.35 -15.48 2.39
CA ALA A 179 -8.42 -16.37 3.54
C ALA A 179 -8.84 -17.79 3.16
N ALA A 180 -9.75 -17.95 2.18
CA ALA A 180 -10.13 -19.28 1.69
C ALA A 180 -9.02 -19.95 0.88
N ALA A 181 -8.34 -19.21 0.00
CA ALA A 181 -7.23 -19.74 -0.81
C ALA A 181 -5.98 -20.02 0.03
N LEU A 182 -5.66 -19.15 0.98
CA LEU A 182 -4.60 -19.34 1.97
C LEU A 182 -4.90 -20.53 2.87
N TRP A 183 -6.15 -20.68 3.32
CA TRP A 183 -6.58 -21.86 4.07
C TRP A 183 -6.43 -23.15 3.27
N GLN A 184 -6.80 -23.16 1.98
CA GLN A 184 -6.58 -24.30 1.09
C GLN A 184 -5.10 -24.64 0.91
N LEU A 185 -4.22 -23.64 1.01
CA LEU A 185 -2.76 -23.81 1.01
C LEU A 185 -2.21 -24.14 2.41
N GLY A 186 -3.07 -24.34 3.41
CA GLY A 186 -2.69 -24.68 4.77
C GLY A 186 -2.17 -23.50 5.59
N TYR A 187 -2.48 -22.26 5.23
CA TYR A 187 -2.10 -21.04 5.95
C TYR A 187 -3.28 -20.41 6.67
N THR A 188 -3.04 -19.93 7.89
CA THR A 188 -3.95 -19.05 8.63
C THR A 188 -3.22 -17.74 8.91
N VAL A 189 -3.75 -16.64 8.39
CA VAL A 189 -3.18 -15.31 8.65
C VAL A 189 -4.13 -14.53 9.54
N SER A 190 -3.64 -14.07 10.68
CA SER A 190 -4.34 -13.13 11.55
C SER A 190 -3.70 -11.74 11.43
N HIS A 191 -4.54 -10.71 11.53
CA HIS A 191 -4.14 -9.31 11.40
C HIS A 191 -4.49 -8.59 12.69
N PRO A 192 -3.75 -8.84 13.80
CA PRO A 192 -4.18 -8.38 15.12
C PRO A 192 -4.20 -6.85 15.22
N ASN A 193 -3.36 -6.13 14.45
CA ASN A 193 -3.30 -4.68 14.49
C ASN A 193 -3.16 -4.06 13.09
N VAL A 194 -4.08 -3.15 12.77
CA VAL A 194 -3.94 -2.20 11.65
C VAL A 194 -3.83 -0.81 12.26
N THR A 195 -2.67 -0.18 12.08
CA THR A 195 -2.31 1.12 12.65
C THR A 195 -2.14 2.14 11.53
N VAL A 196 -2.72 3.32 11.71
CA VAL A 196 -2.48 4.48 10.84
C VAL A 196 -1.78 5.53 11.70
N THR A 197 -0.58 5.92 11.31
CA THR A 197 0.30 6.81 12.10
C THR A 197 1.18 7.64 11.18
N THR A 198 1.87 8.64 11.72
CA THR A 198 2.80 9.47 10.95
C THR A 198 4.21 8.86 10.96
N ASP A 199 5.06 9.32 10.03
CA ASP A 199 6.48 9.00 10.01
C ASP A 199 7.27 9.56 11.21
N GLU A 200 6.74 10.58 11.88
CA GLU A 200 7.29 11.12 13.12
C GLU A 200 7.12 10.15 14.30
N ASP A 201 5.96 9.47 14.35
CA ASP A 201 5.63 8.51 15.40
C ASP A 201 6.17 7.10 15.10
N GLU A 202 6.24 6.71 13.83
CA GLU A 202 6.83 5.43 13.39
C GLU A 202 7.80 5.63 12.22
N ARG A 203 9.08 5.83 12.56
CA ARG A 203 10.17 6.07 11.62
C ARG A 203 10.37 4.98 10.56
N LEU A 204 9.93 3.74 10.80
CA LEU A 204 10.05 2.67 9.79
C LEU A 204 9.14 2.92 8.57
N LEU A 205 8.13 3.79 8.68
CA LEU A 205 7.34 4.26 7.53
C LEU A 205 8.19 4.95 6.46
N MET A 206 9.32 5.57 6.84
CA MET A 206 10.23 6.20 5.86
C MET A 206 10.83 5.20 4.87
N TRP A 207 10.95 3.92 5.24
CA TRP A 207 11.38 2.90 4.30
C TRP A 207 10.30 2.58 3.27
N ALA A 208 9.03 2.64 3.66
CA ALA A 208 7.88 2.49 2.76
C ALA A 208 7.74 3.70 1.83
N ASP A 209 7.90 4.94 2.33
CA ASP A 209 7.92 6.17 1.52
C ASP A 209 9.00 6.09 0.42
N ILE A 210 10.23 5.74 0.81
CA ILE A 210 11.33 5.60 -0.15
C ILE A 210 11.06 4.46 -1.13
N ALA A 211 10.53 3.32 -0.69
CA ALA A 211 10.18 2.20 -1.57
C ALA A 211 9.10 2.60 -2.59
N ALA A 212 8.03 3.28 -2.14
CA ALA A 212 6.95 3.76 -2.98
C ALA A 212 7.49 4.76 -4.01
N GLY A 213 8.26 5.75 -3.58
CA GLY A 213 8.87 6.75 -4.44
C GLY A 213 9.83 6.16 -5.47
N LEU A 214 10.66 5.20 -5.05
CA LEU A 214 11.61 4.50 -5.93
C LEU A 214 10.88 3.65 -6.98
N CYS A 215 9.87 2.88 -6.58
CA CYS A 215 9.06 2.08 -7.51
C CYS A 215 8.25 2.95 -8.47
N HIS A 216 7.69 4.05 -7.97
CA HIS A 216 6.99 5.05 -8.77
C HIS A 216 7.92 5.65 -9.83
N SER A 217 9.11 6.10 -9.42
CA SER A 217 10.14 6.65 -10.32
C SER A 217 10.55 5.65 -11.40
N ALA A 218 10.69 4.38 -11.06
CA ALA A 218 11.08 3.32 -12.00
C ALA A 218 10.03 3.02 -13.09
N ARG A 219 8.80 3.54 -12.95
CA ARG A 219 7.71 3.41 -13.92
C ARG A 219 7.34 4.73 -14.61
N LEU A 220 7.72 5.87 -14.03
CA LEU A 220 7.42 7.18 -14.58
C LEU A 220 8.54 7.65 -15.53
N GLU A 221 8.42 7.31 -16.82
CA GLU A 221 9.44 7.65 -17.83
C GLU A 221 9.55 9.14 -18.10
N GLN A 222 8.42 9.85 -18.04
CA GLN A 222 8.33 11.28 -18.26
C GLN A 222 7.68 11.94 -17.03
N PRO A 223 8.47 12.41 -16.05
CA PRO A 223 7.94 13.00 -14.82
C PRO A 223 7.33 14.39 -15.01
N GLY A 224 7.45 14.99 -16.20
CA GLY A 224 6.97 16.34 -16.48
C GLY A 224 7.62 17.36 -15.55
N THR A 225 6.80 18.06 -14.76
CA THR A 225 7.24 19.07 -13.78
C THR A 225 7.56 18.51 -12.40
N ILE A 226 7.39 17.20 -12.19
CA ILE A 226 7.59 16.58 -10.88
C ILE A 226 9.09 16.41 -10.62
N SER A 227 9.58 17.05 -9.57
CA SER A 227 10.95 16.85 -9.10
C SER A 227 11.10 15.47 -8.49
N MET A 228 11.96 14.65 -9.10
CA MET A 228 12.28 13.29 -8.64
C MET A 228 13.78 13.21 -8.35
N PRO A 229 14.21 12.59 -7.23
CA PRO A 229 15.64 12.42 -6.91
C PRO A 229 16.43 11.68 -7.99
N LEU A 230 15.75 10.75 -8.66
CA LEU A 230 16.30 9.84 -9.65
C LEU A 230 15.45 9.85 -10.92
N SER A 231 16.11 9.63 -12.07
CA SER A 231 15.42 9.30 -13.32
C SER A 231 14.94 7.86 -13.32
N CYS A 232 13.96 7.56 -14.18
CA CYS A 232 13.40 6.22 -14.34
C CYS A 232 14.46 5.12 -14.55
N SER A 233 15.43 5.35 -15.44
CA SER A 233 16.52 4.37 -15.70
C SER A 233 17.50 4.20 -14.54
N VAL A 234 17.68 5.21 -13.69
CA VAL A 234 18.51 5.07 -12.48
C VAL A 234 17.74 4.32 -11.41
N SER A 235 16.45 4.63 -11.22
CA SER A 235 15.58 3.95 -10.26
C SER A 235 15.44 2.45 -10.57
N ARG A 236 15.27 2.08 -11.84
CA ARG A 236 15.27 0.66 -12.27
C ARG A 236 16.56 -0.05 -11.86
N ARG A 237 17.73 0.55 -12.09
CA ARG A 237 19.03 0.00 -11.69
C ARG A 237 19.21 -0.10 -10.18
N VAL A 238 18.67 0.84 -9.41
CA VAL A 238 18.73 0.78 -7.94
C VAL A 238 17.85 -0.36 -7.39
N LEU A 239 16.78 -0.72 -8.09
CA LEU A 239 15.89 -1.84 -7.73
C LEU A 239 16.42 -3.22 -8.15
N GLU A 240 17.38 -3.30 -9.08
CA GLU A 240 17.92 -4.57 -9.59
C GLU A 240 18.46 -5.51 -8.49
N PRO A 241 19.24 -5.05 -7.49
CA PRO A 241 19.72 -5.92 -6.43
C PRO A 241 18.58 -6.55 -5.59
N LEU A 242 17.56 -5.75 -5.26
CA LEU A 242 16.36 -6.26 -4.56
C LEU A 242 15.64 -7.33 -5.39
N ARG A 243 15.58 -7.16 -6.71
CA ARG A 243 15.00 -8.16 -7.61
C ARG A 243 15.85 -9.42 -7.69
N ALA A 244 17.17 -9.28 -7.80
CA ALA A 244 18.11 -10.40 -7.88
C ALA A 244 18.06 -11.28 -6.62
N ASP A 245 17.82 -10.66 -5.46
CA ASP A 245 17.68 -11.37 -4.18
C ASP A 245 16.26 -11.90 -3.92
N ASN A 246 15.37 -11.85 -4.93
CA ASN A 246 13.95 -12.20 -4.80
C ASN A 246 13.21 -11.44 -3.69
N LYS A 247 13.62 -10.21 -3.39
CA LYS A 247 12.98 -9.34 -2.38
C LYS A 247 12.05 -8.29 -2.98
N LEU A 248 11.93 -8.20 -4.30
CA LEU A 248 11.10 -7.20 -4.96
C LEU A 248 9.94 -7.84 -5.74
N VAL A 249 8.71 -7.46 -5.40
CA VAL A 249 7.50 -7.83 -6.14
C VAL A 249 6.83 -6.59 -6.68
N LEU A 250 6.55 -6.59 -7.99
CA LEU A 250 5.99 -5.45 -8.70
C LEU A 250 4.73 -5.89 -9.43
N ASP A 251 3.63 -5.15 -9.28
CA ASP A 251 2.40 -5.38 -10.04
C ASP A 251 1.87 -4.08 -10.69
N ALA A 252 1.17 -4.22 -11.80
CA ALA A 252 0.49 -3.14 -12.49
C ALA A 252 -1.02 -3.41 -12.43
N TYR A 253 -1.71 -2.63 -11.61
CA TYR A 253 -3.14 -2.77 -11.40
C TYR A 253 -3.93 -1.89 -12.37
N ALA A 254 -4.91 -2.48 -13.06
CA ALA A 254 -5.90 -1.72 -13.81
C ALA A 254 -7.08 -1.41 -12.88
N PHE A 255 -7.34 -0.13 -12.62
CA PHE A 255 -8.43 0.28 -11.74
C PHE A 255 -9.78 -0.29 -12.22
N GLY A 256 -10.36 -1.17 -11.42
CA GLY A 256 -11.59 -1.90 -11.75
C GLY A 256 -12.65 -1.86 -10.65
N THR A 257 -12.37 -1.21 -9.52
CA THR A 257 -13.32 -1.10 -8.40
C THR A 257 -14.54 -0.32 -8.82
N LYS A 258 -15.70 -0.99 -8.82
CA LYS A 258 -16.98 -0.33 -9.01
C LYS A 258 -17.48 0.17 -7.68
N TYR A 259 -17.99 1.39 -7.66
CA TYR A 259 -18.58 1.97 -6.47
C TYR A 259 -19.76 1.16 -5.93
N ASP A 260 -20.52 0.50 -6.81
CA ASP A 260 -21.60 -0.39 -6.40
C ASP A 260 -21.10 -1.61 -5.60
N ASP A 261 -19.89 -2.09 -5.87
CA ASP A 261 -19.34 -3.26 -5.16
C ASP A 261 -18.92 -2.90 -3.73
N VAL A 262 -18.57 -1.64 -3.49
CA VAL A 262 -18.08 -1.13 -2.20
C VAL A 262 -19.20 -0.46 -1.40
N PHE A 263 -20.07 0.29 -2.07
CA PHE A 263 -21.07 1.17 -1.47
C PHE A 263 -22.49 0.78 -1.87
N GLY A 264 -22.73 -0.47 -2.29
CA GLY A 264 -23.96 -0.90 -2.97
C GLY A 264 -25.26 -0.41 -2.34
N GLU A 265 -25.41 -0.54 -1.02
CA GLU A 265 -26.60 -0.03 -0.32
C GLU A 265 -26.71 1.50 -0.39
N ALA A 266 -25.61 2.22 -0.20
CA ALA A 266 -25.57 3.68 -0.33
C ALA A 266 -25.80 4.14 -1.77
N MET A 267 -25.32 3.38 -2.78
CA MET A 267 -25.55 3.62 -4.20
C MET A 267 -27.02 3.35 -4.60
N SER A 268 -27.62 2.27 -4.08
CA SER A 268 -29.04 1.94 -4.30
C SER A 268 -29.96 3.01 -3.67
N ALA A 269 -29.69 3.39 -2.42
CA ALA A 269 -30.39 4.47 -1.74
C ALA A 269 -30.19 5.81 -2.45
N ALA A 270 -28.98 6.07 -2.95
CA ALA A 270 -28.69 7.25 -3.75
C ALA A 270 -29.55 7.26 -5.03
N ARG A 271 -29.61 6.15 -5.78
CA ARG A 271 -30.37 6.02 -7.04
C ARG A 271 -31.88 6.13 -6.86
N GLY A 272 -32.39 5.99 -5.65
CA GLY A 272 -33.82 5.95 -5.38
C GLY A 272 -34.43 4.60 -5.71
N ASP A 273 -33.60 3.55 -5.74
CA ASP A 273 -34.00 2.16 -6.04
C ASP A 273 -34.49 1.40 -4.78
N ALA A 274 -34.80 2.13 -3.70
CA ALA A 274 -35.26 1.61 -2.40
C ALA A 274 -36.75 1.85 -2.18
#